data_AF-A0A135LH31-F1
#
_entry.id   AF-A0A135LH31-F1
#
_cell.length_a   1.000
_cell.length_b   1.000
_cell.length_c   1.000
_cell.angle_alpha   90.00
_cell.angle_beta   90.00
_cell.angle_gamma   90.00
#
_symmetry.space_group_name_H-M   'P 1'
#
loop_
_entity.id
_entity.type
_entity.pdbx_description
1 polymer ?
#
loop_
_entity_poly.entity_id
_entity_poly.type
_entity_poly.pdbx_seq_one_letter_code
_entity_poly.pdbx_strand_id
1 'polypeptide(L)'
;MTSLTSSFVGAIKRSTDLRYNLWWAFGIFLEDVPRRIGSNEALDRAVDALTTAHAGFCARQPISVEALAKYSHALRTLRVYLDDPLQASASSTLCAVMILLLCQTFMGNNAQISGHAQGAASILKARKNFGPRDDFERRLFLSLRGSVLFEGLYNDAIDLSPEEWDALVKNDFDNNQPEGQIVQFLAQAPVLIKRGKRAIRDGEDVTPLAEEVRAIYEECKLILGELKARTVEAETSLSARPETFMTRILRAHYLRTHGIGIAITTFFNCILQALDPGDYISLLDSSWLVEDTLIHAQKSNMHRPVGAGYVLLCLSAAWIVTADPQLRSMVEAALFDYHGDFVAHNGAKISRELERVKENLWLGSIATSDECSF
;
A
#
# COMPACT_ATOMS: atom_id res chain seq x y z
N MET A 1 -19.46 -14.03 -24.00
CA MET A 1 -18.72 -13.07 -23.14
C MET A 1 -19.65 -11.91 -22.87
N THR A 2 -19.95 -11.58 -21.60
CA THR A 2 -20.86 -10.48 -21.28
C THR A 2 -20.17 -9.12 -21.54
N SER A 3 -20.95 -8.04 -21.66
CA SER A 3 -20.40 -6.69 -21.79
C SER A 3 -19.47 -6.34 -20.62
N LEU A 4 -19.84 -6.73 -19.39
CA LEU A 4 -19.03 -6.53 -18.18
C LEU A 4 -17.68 -7.25 -18.26
N THR A 5 -17.67 -8.53 -18.67
CA THR A 5 -16.41 -9.27 -18.85
C THR A 5 -15.52 -8.60 -19.88
N SER A 6 -16.08 -8.13 -21.01
CA SER A 6 -15.33 -7.43 -22.06
C SER A 6 -14.68 -6.14 -21.54
N SER A 7 -15.45 -5.31 -20.82
CA SER A 7 -14.95 -4.07 -20.22
C SER A 7 -13.81 -4.33 -19.23
N PHE A 8 -13.97 -5.32 -18.35
CA PHE A 8 -12.95 -5.66 -17.38
C PHE A 8 -11.67 -6.21 -18.03
N VAL A 9 -11.81 -7.12 -19.01
CA VAL A 9 -10.67 -7.64 -19.78
C VAL A 9 -9.89 -6.52 -20.48
N GLY A 10 -10.59 -5.49 -20.97
CA GLY A 10 -9.96 -4.30 -21.53
C GLY A 10 -9.07 -3.57 -20.53
N ALA A 11 -9.52 -3.41 -19.28
CA ALA A 11 -8.81 -2.69 -18.22
C ALA A 11 -7.55 -3.42 -17.69
N ILE A 12 -7.50 -4.75 -17.82
CA ILE A 12 -6.37 -5.59 -17.36
C ILE A 12 -5.46 -6.05 -18.50
N LYS A 13 -5.77 -5.69 -19.76
CA LYS A 13 -5.05 -6.19 -20.93
C LYS A 13 -3.57 -5.83 -20.86
N ARG A 14 -2.67 -6.82 -20.91
CA ARG A 14 -1.21 -6.61 -20.80
C ARG A 14 -0.64 -5.61 -21.83
N SER A 15 -1.27 -5.42 -22.98
CA SER A 15 -0.83 -4.42 -23.97
C SER A 15 -1.14 -2.96 -23.58
N THR A 16 -2.00 -2.74 -22.57
CA THR A 16 -2.35 -1.41 -22.08
C THR A 16 -1.12 -0.77 -21.42
N ASP A 17 -0.98 0.54 -21.61
CA ASP A 17 0.06 1.36 -20.99
C ASP A 17 0.07 1.17 -19.45
N LEU A 18 1.25 1.01 -18.86
CA LEU A 18 1.42 0.77 -17.41
C LEU A 18 0.83 1.90 -16.56
N ARG A 19 0.75 3.10 -17.13
CA ARG A 19 0.13 4.28 -16.51
C ARG A 19 -1.33 4.06 -16.12
N TYR A 20 -2.04 3.15 -16.80
CA TYR A 20 -3.48 2.91 -16.61
C TYR A 20 -3.86 1.43 -16.46
N ASN A 21 -2.88 0.52 -16.49
CA ASN A 21 -3.15 -0.92 -16.48
C ASN A 21 -3.46 -1.43 -15.07
N LEU A 22 -4.68 -1.95 -14.85
CA LEU A 22 -5.10 -2.44 -13.53
C LEU A 22 -4.33 -3.68 -13.07
N TRP A 23 -4.02 -4.59 -14.00
CA TRP A 23 -3.26 -5.82 -13.69
C TRP A 23 -1.86 -5.50 -13.15
N TRP A 24 -1.17 -4.58 -13.81
CA TRP A 24 0.15 -4.09 -13.42
C TRP A 24 0.11 -3.41 -12.04
N ALA A 25 -0.86 -2.52 -11.85
CA ALA A 25 -0.94 -1.73 -10.63
C ALA A 25 -1.34 -2.57 -9.41
N PHE A 26 -2.30 -3.48 -9.57
CA PHE A 26 -2.99 -4.09 -8.43
C PHE A 26 -2.82 -5.59 -8.29
N GLY A 27 -2.23 -6.26 -9.28
CA GLY A 27 -1.71 -7.62 -9.12
C GLY A 27 -2.39 -8.67 -9.98
N ILE A 28 -1.74 -9.84 -9.99
CA ILE A 28 -2.00 -10.93 -10.93
C ILE A 28 -3.34 -11.65 -10.71
N PHE A 29 -3.97 -11.51 -9.53
CA PHE A 29 -5.27 -12.13 -9.25
C PHE A 29 -6.38 -11.62 -10.18
N LEU A 30 -6.20 -10.42 -10.76
CA LEU A 30 -7.17 -9.84 -11.68
C LEU A 30 -7.34 -10.70 -12.96
N GLU A 31 -6.35 -11.52 -13.33
CA GLU A 31 -6.47 -12.45 -14.47
C GLU A 31 -7.55 -13.52 -14.26
N ASP A 32 -7.88 -13.82 -13.01
CA ASP A 32 -8.87 -14.84 -12.65
C ASP A 32 -10.27 -14.28 -12.46
N VAL A 33 -10.44 -12.96 -12.41
CA VAL A 33 -11.73 -12.33 -12.20
C VAL A 33 -12.69 -12.58 -13.37
N PRO A 34 -12.29 -12.52 -14.67
CA PRO A 34 -13.18 -12.77 -15.79
C PRO A 34 -13.95 -14.11 -15.72
N ARG A 35 -13.29 -15.18 -15.27
CA ARG A 35 -13.89 -16.52 -15.13
C ARG A 35 -14.82 -16.66 -13.92
N ARG A 36 -14.82 -15.68 -13.01
CA ARG A 36 -15.66 -15.63 -11.80
C ARG A 36 -16.85 -14.66 -11.95
N ILE A 37 -16.89 -13.86 -13.01
CA ILE A 37 -18.03 -12.98 -13.31
C ILE A 37 -19.26 -13.84 -13.61
N GLY A 38 -20.39 -13.51 -12.99
CA GLY A 38 -21.66 -14.24 -13.09
C GLY A 38 -21.87 -15.30 -12.01
N SER A 39 -20.86 -15.59 -11.18
CA SER A 39 -20.99 -16.57 -10.09
C SER A 39 -21.28 -15.95 -8.72
N ASN A 40 -21.10 -14.64 -8.56
CA ASN A 40 -21.27 -13.93 -7.30
C ASN A 40 -21.68 -12.48 -7.59
N GLU A 41 -22.89 -12.09 -7.16
CA GLU A 41 -23.44 -10.77 -7.48
C GLU A 41 -22.64 -9.62 -6.85
N ALA A 42 -22.12 -9.80 -5.63
CA ALA A 42 -21.28 -8.79 -4.99
C ALA A 42 -20.00 -8.52 -5.80
N LEU A 43 -19.34 -9.56 -6.29
CA LEU A 43 -18.18 -9.44 -7.18
C LEU A 43 -18.56 -8.75 -8.50
N ASP A 44 -19.66 -9.16 -9.13
CA ASP A 44 -20.10 -8.58 -10.40
C ASP A 44 -20.37 -7.08 -10.28
N ARG A 45 -21.07 -6.66 -9.21
CA ARG A 45 -21.35 -5.25 -8.96
C ARG A 45 -20.10 -4.46 -8.60
N ALA A 46 -19.15 -5.04 -7.87
CA ALA A 46 -17.85 -4.43 -7.61
C ALA A 46 -17.06 -4.22 -8.91
N VAL A 47 -17.04 -5.22 -9.80
CA VAL A 47 -16.37 -5.15 -11.12
C VAL A 47 -17.02 -4.09 -12.01
N ASP A 48 -18.35 -3.98 -12.01
CA ASP A 48 -19.05 -2.95 -12.79
C ASP A 48 -18.74 -1.53 -12.28
N ALA A 49 -18.70 -1.35 -10.95
CA ALA A 49 -18.28 -0.10 -10.35
C ALA A 49 -16.84 0.27 -10.72
N LEU A 50 -15.89 -0.67 -10.56
CA LEU A 50 -14.47 -0.44 -10.87
C LEU A 50 -14.26 -0.12 -12.35
N THR A 51 -14.85 -0.89 -13.26
CA THR A 51 -14.69 -0.66 -14.70
C THR A 51 -15.27 0.68 -15.14
N THR A 52 -16.42 1.07 -14.57
CA THR A 52 -17.03 2.39 -14.84
C THR A 52 -16.14 3.54 -14.33
N ALA A 53 -15.67 3.44 -13.08
CA ALA A 53 -14.79 4.46 -12.49
C ALA A 53 -13.46 4.57 -13.22
N HIS A 54 -12.83 3.44 -13.54
CA HIS A 54 -11.57 3.37 -14.28
C HIS A 54 -11.69 3.91 -15.70
N ALA A 55 -12.79 3.61 -16.41
CA ALA A 55 -13.03 4.14 -17.75
C ALA A 55 -13.17 5.67 -17.73
N GLY A 56 -13.95 6.22 -16.78
CA GLY A 56 -14.08 7.66 -16.59
C GLY A 56 -12.73 8.33 -16.26
N PHE A 57 -11.95 7.70 -15.37
CA PHE A 57 -10.60 8.14 -15.02
C PHE A 57 -9.66 8.16 -16.24
N CYS A 58 -9.62 7.10 -17.04
CA CYS A 58 -8.80 7.04 -18.25
C CYS A 58 -9.22 8.09 -19.29
N ALA A 59 -10.51 8.43 -19.33
CA ALA A 59 -11.06 9.50 -20.16
C ALA A 59 -10.85 10.91 -19.57
N ARG A 60 -10.18 11.03 -18.40
CA ARG A 60 -9.97 12.28 -17.65
C ARG A 60 -11.28 13.01 -17.32
N GLN A 61 -12.32 12.24 -17.06
CA GLN A 61 -13.62 12.77 -16.68
C GLN A 61 -13.70 12.91 -15.15
N PRO A 62 -14.46 13.90 -14.64
CA PRO A 62 -14.81 13.92 -13.23
C PRO A 62 -15.61 12.65 -12.88
N ILE A 63 -15.62 12.30 -11.59
CA ILE A 63 -16.39 11.14 -11.11
C ILE A 63 -17.86 11.30 -11.52
N SER A 64 -18.39 10.33 -12.27
CA SER A 64 -19.77 10.36 -12.72
C SER A 64 -20.74 9.93 -11.61
N VAL A 65 -21.96 10.46 -11.67
CA VAL A 65 -23.07 10.02 -10.79
C VAL A 65 -23.32 8.52 -10.95
N GLU A 66 -23.14 7.99 -12.17
CA GLU A 66 -23.25 6.55 -12.45
C GLU A 66 -22.19 5.74 -11.69
N ALA A 67 -20.92 6.15 -11.71
CA ALA A 67 -19.85 5.46 -10.99
C ALA A 67 -20.13 5.43 -9.48
N LEU A 68 -20.57 6.56 -8.90
CA LEU A 68 -20.95 6.66 -7.49
C LEU A 68 -22.16 5.77 -7.16
N ALA A 69 -23.16 5.74 -8.03
CA ALA A 69 -24.35 4.91 -7.85
C ALA A 69 -24.00 3.42 -7.89
N LYS A 70 -23.17 2.99 -8.85
CA LYS A 70 -22.68 1.61 -8.97
C LYS A 70 -21.85 1.20 -7.76
N TYR A 71 -20.93 2.05 -7.31
CA TYR A 71 -20.15 1.78 -6.11
C TYR A 71 -21.03 1.65 -4.85
N SER A 72 -21.95 2.60 -4.66
CA SER A 72 -22.90 2.57 -3.53
C SER A 72 -23.81 1.35 -3.56
N HIS A 73 -24.13 0.86 -4.76
CA HIS A 73 -24.92 -0.33 -4.94
C HIS A 73 -24.09 -1.60 -4.65
N ALA A 74 -22.85 -1.67 -5.13
CA ALA A 74 -21.93 -2.77 -4.82
C ALA A 74 -21.66 -2.90 -3.32
N LEU A 75 -21.51 -1.79 -2.58
CA LEU A 75 -21.40 -1.80 -1.11
C LEU A 75 -22.65 -2.41 -0.44
N ARG A 76 -23.84 -2.05 -0.91
CA ARG A 76 -25.11 -2.59 -0.38
C ARG A 76 -25.23 -4.08 -0.64
N THR A 77 -24.88 -4.54 -1.84
CA THR A 77 -24.87 -5.96 -2.19
C THR A 77 -23.83 -6.74 -1.37
N LEU A 78 -22.61 -6.19 -1.22
CA LEU A 78 -21.58 -6.80 -0.39
C LEU A 78 -22.05 -7.00 1.04
N ARG A 79 -22.73 -6.01 1.63
CA ARG A 79 -23.27 -6.12 3.00
C ARG A 79 -24.21 -7.32 3.15
N VAL A 80 -25.11 -7.54 2.19
CA VAL A 80 -26.00 -8.72 2.19
C VAL A 80 -25.21 -10.03 2.16
N TYR A 81 -24.13 -10.09 1.37
CA TYR A 81 -23.26 -11.26 1.31
C TYR A 81 -22.46 -11.49 2.60
N LEU A 82 -22.15 -10.43 3.34
CA LEU A 82 -21.47 -10.53 4.64
C LEU A 82 -22.41 -11.00 5.77
N ASP A 83 -23.73 -10.81 5.62
CA ASP A 83 -24.73 -11.28 6.59
C ASP A 83 -24.99 -12.80 6.50
N ASP A 84 -24.62 -13.46 5.39
CA ASP A 84 -24.67 -14.93 5.24
C ASP A 84 -23.28 -15.55 5.53
N PRO A 85 -23.12 -16.38 6.57
CA PRO A 85 -21.82 -16.97 6.94
C PRO A 85 -21.11 -17.75 5.82
N LEU A 86 -21.87 -18.44 4.95
CA LEU A 86 -21.28 -19.19 3.84
C LEU A 86 -20.72 -18.23 2.80
N GLN A 87 -21.49 -17.21 2.43
CA GLN A 87 -21.11 -16.20 1.45
C GLN A 87 -20.01 -15.26 1.97
N ALA A 88 -20.07 -14.86 3.23
CA ALA A 88 -19.06 -14.03 3.88
C ALA A 88 -17.68 -14.69 3.80
N SER A 89 -17.63 -16.02 3.93
CA SER A 89 -16.40 -16.78 3.86
C SER A 89 -15.91 -17.06 2.43
N ALA A 90 -16.68 -16.73 1.38
CA ALA A 90 -16.36 -17.11 0.01
C ALA A 90 -15.19 -16.29 -0.58
N SER A 91 -14.40 -16.92 -1.45
CA SER A 91 -13.28 -16.27 -2.16
C SER A 91 -13.74 -15.11 -3.05
N SER A 92 -14.93 -15.24 -3.68
CA SER A 92 -15.51 -14.18 -4.50
C SER A 92 -15.94 -12.96 -3.67
N THR A 93 -16.37 -13.16 -2.43
CA THR A 93 -16.72 -12.06 -1.52
C THR A 93 -15.47 -11.30 -1.07
N LEU A 94 -14.40 -12.02 -0.71
CA LEU A 94 -13.10 -11.39 -0.44
C LEU A 94 -12.54 -10.66 -1.67
N CYS A 95 -12.71 -11.24 -2.87
CA CYS A 95 -12.36 -10.57 -4.11
C CYS A 95 -13.20 -9.31 -4.35
N ALA A 96 -14.50 -9.32 -4.02
CA ALA A 96 -15.36 -8.16 -4.16
C ALA A 96 -14.87 -7.00 -3.26
N VAL A 97 -14.46 -7.28 -2.02
CA VAL A 97 -13.82 -6.30 -1.12
C VAL A 97 -12.56 -5.73 -1.75
N MET A 98 -11.68 -6.59 -2.30
CA MET A 98 -10.47 -6.13 -2.99
C MET A 98 -10.78 -5.26 -4.21
N ILE A 99 -11.77 -5.63 -5.03
CA ILE A 99 -12.17 -4.82 -6.19
C ILE A 99 -12.76 -3.46 -5.77
N LEU A 100 -13.50 -3.41 -4.65
CA LEU A 100 -14.03 -2.16 -4.11
C LEU A 100 -12.92 -1.25 -3.54
N LEU A 101 -11.88 -1.83 -2.94
CA LEU A 101 -10.66 -1.10 -2.58
C LEU A 101 -10.02 -0.46 -3.81
N LEU A 102 -9.88 -1.21 -4.92
CA LEU A 102 -9.35 -0.65 -6.17
C LEU A 102 -10.24 0.46 -6.72
N CYS A 103 -11.56 0.30 -6.61
CA CYS A 103 -12.52 1.28 -7.07
C CYS A 103 -12.39 2.62 -6.33
N GLN A 104 -12.09 2.61 -5.03
CA GLN A 104 -11.89 3.83 -4.24
C GLN A 104 -10.76 4.70 -4.78
N THR A 105 -9.69 4.08 -5.30
CA THR A 105 -8.55 4.76 -5.94
C THR A 105 -8.99 5.78 -6.99
N PHE A 106 -10.03 5.45 -7.75
CA PHE A 106 -10.53 6.26 -8.87
C PHE A 106 -11.66 7.21 -8.49
N MET A 107 -12.22 7.06 -7.29
CA MET A 107 -13.33 7.88 -6.80
C MET A 107 -12.87 9.01 -5.88
N GLY A 108 -11.57 9.27 -5.76
CA GLY A 108 -11.07 10.37 -4.93
C GLY A 108 -11.33 10.19 -3.43
N ASN A 109 -11.62 8.97 -2.99
CA ASN A 109 -11.69 8.63 -1.57
C ASN A 109 -10.45 7.82 -1.18
N ASN A 110 -9.27 8.35 -1.50
CA ASN A 110 -7.97 7.79 -1.15
C ASN A 110 -7.60 8.13 0.30
N ALA A 111 -8.54 7.94 1.22
CA ALA A 111 -8.19 8.02 2.63
C ALA A 111 -7.19 6.89 2.91
N GLN A 112 -6.13 7.21 3.67
CA GLN A 112 -5.16 6.21 4.14
C GLN A 112 -5.87 5.02 4.81
N ILE A 113 -7.00 5.27 5.48
CA ILE A 113 -7.90 4.23 6.02
C ILE A 113 -9.06 4.02 5.05
N SER A 114 -9.04 2.91 4.33
CA SER A 114 -10.05 2.56 3.33
C SER A 114 -11.31 1.93 3.96
N GLY A 115 -11.14 1.28 5.11
CA GLY A 115 -12.10 0.35 5.72
C GLY A 115 -12.20 -1.00 5.00
N HIS A 116 -11.77 -1.10 3.74
CA HIS A 116 -11.77 -2.35 2.98
C HIS A 116 -10.64 -3.28 3.38
N ALA A 117 -9.44 -2.76 3.68
CA ALA A 117 -8.35 -3.60 4.17
C ALA A 117 -8.71 -4.21 5.54
N GLN A 118 -9.28 -3.41 6.44
CA GLN A 118 -9.88 -3.89 7.69
C GLN A 118 -11.00 -4.91 7.46
N GLY A 119 -11.91 -4.65 6.52
CA GLY A 119 -12.98 -5.58 6.16
C GLY A 119 -12.43 -6.91 5.64
N ALA A 120 -11.41 -6.89 4.79
CA ALA A 120 -10.74 -8.08 4.30
C ALA A 120 -10.04 -8.86 5.41
N ALA A 121 -9.30 -8.19 6.29
CA ALA A 121 -8.69 -8.81 7.47
C ALA A 121 -9.74 -9.47 8.39
N SER A 122 -10.88 -8.81 8.60
CA SER A 122 -11.99 -9.34 9.39
C SER A 122 -12.61 -10.58 8.75
N ILE A 123 -12.79 -10.59 7.42
CA ILE A 123 -13.25 -11.77 6.68
C ILE A 123 -12.26 -12.92 6.84
N LEU A 124 -10.96 -12.66 6.72
CA LEU A 124 -9.93 -13.70 6.90
C LEU A 124 -9.94 -14.28 8.31
N LYS A 125 -10.02 -13.43 9.33
CA LYS A 125 -10.10 -13.82 10.75
C LYS A 125 -11.36 -14.63 11.08
N ALA A 126 -12.48 -14.31 10.43
CA ALA A 126 -13.73 -15.06 10.62
C ALA A 126 -13.71 -16.47 9.99
N ARG A 127 -12.73 -16.78 9.12
CA ARG A 127 -12.59 -18.10 8.51
C ARG A 127 -11.87 -19.03 9.48
N LYS A 128 -12.25 -20.32 9.47
CA LYS A 128 -11.56 -21.36 10.26
C LYS A 128 -10.06 -21.47 9.97
N ASN A 129 -9.63 -21.09 8.76
CA ASN A 129 -8.24 -21.03 8.33
C ASN A 129 -7.98 -19.64 7.72
N PHE A 130 -7.04 -18.88 8.30
CA PHE A 130 -6.70 -17.50 7.89
C PHE A 130 -6.03 -17.42 6.50
N GLY A 131 -5.45 -18.53 6.01
CA GLY A 131 -4.68 -18.58 4.77
C GLY A 131 -5.51 -18.79 3.48
N PRO A 132 -4.84 -18.76 2.32
CA PRO A 132 -5.48 -18.97 1.02
C PRO A 132 -5.98 -20.41 0.87
N ARG A 133 -7.13 -20.58 0.20
CA ARG A 133 -7.79 -21.89 0.01
C ARG A 133 -7.52 -22.55 -1.33
N ASP A 134 -7.20 -21.75 -2.35
CA ASP A 134 -6.95 -22.20 -3.72
C ASP A 134 -5.92 -21.29 -4.40
N ASP A 135 -5.51 -21.64 -5.62
CA ASP A 135 -4.51 -20.87 -6.38
C ASP A 135 -4.94 -19.43 -6.68
N PHE A 136 -6.24 -19.18 -6.77
CA PHE A 136 -6.75 -17.83 -6.94
C PHE A 136 -6.57 -17.01 -5.67
N GLU A 137 -6.94 -17.57 -4.52
CA GLU A 137 -6.73 -16.89 -3.24
C GLU A 137 -5.24 -16.70 -2.96
N ARG A 138 -4.36 -17.63 -3.36
CA ARG A 138 -2.90 -17.41 -3.25
C ARG A 138 -2.46 -16.13 -3.97
N ARG A 139 -2.98 -15.88 -5.18
CA ARG A 139 -2.71 -14.65 -5.94
C ARG A 139 -3.38 -13.41 -5.35
N LEU A 140 -4.60 -13.57 -4.84
CA LEU A 140 -5.36 -12.51 -4.17
C LEU A 140 -4.65 -12.04 -2.90
N PHE A 141 -4.18 -12.99 -2.08
CA PHE A 141 -3.42 -12.74 -0.84
C PHE A 141 -2.15 -11.94 -1.11
N LEU A 142 -1.40 -12.31 -2.15
CA LEU A 142 -0.19 -11.60 -2.54
C LEU A 142 -0.43 -10.09 -2.76
N SER A 143 -1.62 -9.73 -3.27
CA SER A 143 -2.02 -8.35 -3.51
C SER A 143 -2.64 -7.70 -2.27
N LEU A 144 -3.48 -8.46 -1.54
CA LEU A 144 -4.15 -8.02 -0.32
C LEU A 144 -3.18 -7.66 0.81
N ARG A 145 -2.09 -8.44 0.98
CA ARG A 145 -1.15 -8.23 2.09
C ARG A 145 -0.59 -6.81 2.11
N GLY A 146 -0.28 -6.22 0.96
CA GLY A 146 0.23 -4.85 0.89
C GLY A 146 -0.77 -3.86 1.50
N SER A 147 -2.03 -3.94 1.09
CA SER A 147 -3.09 -3.06 1.60
C SER A 147 -3.33 -3.23 3.10
N VAL A 148 -3.36 -4.48 3.60
CA VAL A 148 -3.60 -4.77 5.02
C VAL A 148 -2.40 -4.38 5.88
N LEU A 149 -1.17 -4.62 5.43
CA LEU A 149 0.04 -4.26 6.16
C LEU A 149 0.19 -2.75 6.28
N PHE A 150 0.06 -2.01 5.18
CA PHE A 150 0.20 -0.55 5.22
C PHE A 150 -0.93 0.13 5.99
N GLU A 151 -2.18 -0.30 5.82
CA GLU A 151 -3.28 0.25 6.65
C GLU A 151 -3.11 -0.15 8.13
N GLY A 152 -2.58 -1.34 8.40
CA GLY A 152 -2.31 -1.85 9.76
C GLY A 152 -1.27 -1.05 10.53
N LEU A 153 -0.44 -0.24 9.86
CA LEU A 153 0.50 0.67 10.53
C LEU A 153 -0.19 1.79 11.30
N TYR A 154 -1.44 2.12 10.97
CA TYR A 154 -2.18 3.25 11.57
C TYR A 154 -3.67 2.99 11.81
N ASN A 155 -4.16 1.79 11.50
CA ASN A 155 -5.52 1.36 11.80
C ASN A 155 -5.51 0.26 12.88
N ASP A 156 -5.64 0.66 14.15
CA ASP A 156 -5.70 -0.27 15.30
C ASP A 156 -6.91 -1.23 15.24
N ALA A 157 -7.93 -0.97 14.39
CA ALA A 157 -9.06 -1.87 14.18
C ALA A 157 -8.69 -3.09 13.32
N ILE A 158 -7.53 -3.11 12.66
CA ILE A 158 -6.94 -4.32 12.08
C ILE A 158 -6.29 -5.11 13.21
N ASP A 159 -7.10 -5.94 13.86
CA ASP A 159 -6.69 -6.75 14.99
C ASP A 159 -6.34 -8.16 14.54
N LEU A 160 -5.09 -8.37 14.10
CA LEU A 160 -4.53 -9.68 13.78
C LEU A 160 -3.52 -10.12 14.84
N SER A 161 -3.49 -11.42 15.14
CA SER A 161 -2.45 -12.03 15.98
C SER A 161 -1.10 -12.06 15.24
N PRO A 162 0.03 -12.24 15.95
CA PRO A 162 1.34 -12.40 15.30
C PRO A 162 1.36 -13.52 14.25
N GLU A 163 0.68 -14.65 14.52
CA GLU A 163 0.58 -15.77 13.60
C GLU A 163 -0.29 -15.45 12.36
N GLU A 164 -1.33 -14.63 12.54
CA GLU A 164 -2.17 -14.15 11.43
C GLU A 164 -1.41 -13.16 10.53
N TRP A 165 -0.60 -12.26 11.12
CA TRP A 165 0.30 -11.38 10.37
C TRP A 165 1.33 -12.16 9.56
N ASP A 166 1.93 -13.18 10.18
CA ASP A 166 2.90 -14.07 9.53
C ASP A 166 2.27 -14.90 8.39
N ALA A 167 1.06 -15.43 8.62
CA ALA A 167 0.29 -16.14 7.60
C ALA A 167 -0.10 -15.26 6.40
N LEU A 168 -0.23 -13.93 6.59
CA LEU A 168 -0.54 -12.98 5.53
C LEU A 168 0.63 -12.76 4.55
N VAL A 169 1.86 -12.89 5.02
CA VAL A 169 3.07 -12.60 4.23
C VAL A 169 3.76 -13.84 3.67
N LYS A 170 3.63 -15.00 4.33
CA LYS A 170 4.19 -16.28 3.87
C LYS A 170 3.53 -16.76 2.59
N ASN A 171 4.32 -16.89 1.51
CA ASN A 171 3.82 -17.35 0.20
C ASN A 171 4.97 -17.81 -0.71
N ASP A 172 4.70 -18.63 -1.74
CA ASP A 172 5.75 -19.15 -2.62
C ASP A 172 6.15 -18.22 -3.79
N PHE A 173 5.53 -17.05 -3.95
CA PHE A 173 5.80 -16.17 -5.10
C PHE A 173 7.09 -15.36 -4.92
N ASP A 174 7.31 -14.81 -3.73
CA ASP A 174 8.39 -13.87 -3.49
C ASP A 174 9.16 -14.07 -2.18
N ASN A 175 8.93 -15.17 -1.46
CA ASN A 175 9.58 -15.44 -0.18
C ASN A 175 11.10 -15.34 -0.20
N ASN A 176 11.70 -15.70 -1.34
CA ASN A 176 13.15 -15.73 -1.54
C ASN A 176 13.65 -14.48 -2.29
N GLN A 177 12.78 -13.50 -2.53
CA GLN A 177 13.14 -12.24 -3.14
C GLN A 177 13.23 -11.14 -2.07
N PRO A 178 14.09 -10.13 -2.23
CA PRO A 178 14.28 -9.06 -1.26
C PRO A 178 12.99 -8.28 -1.01
N GLU A 179 12.16 -8.08 -2.04
CA GLU A 179 10.85 -7.45 -1.89
C GLU A 179 9.89 -8.26 -1.00
N GLY A 180 9.97 -9.59 -1.02
CA GLY A 180 9.18 -10.43 -0.12
C GLY A 180 9.73 -10.45 1.29
N GLN A 181 11.07 -10.47 1.44
CA GLN A 181 11.74 -10.44 2.73
C GLN A 181 11.46 -9.15 3.51
N ILE A 182 11.54 -7.99 2.86
CA ILE A 182 11.27 -6.72 3.54
C ILE A 182 9.80 -6.58 3.97
N VAL A 183 8.88 -7.16 3.20
CA VAL A 183 7.45 -7.21 3.56
C VAL A 183 7.20 -8.12 4.77
N GLN A 184 8.02 -9.15 4.99
CA GLN A 184 7.93 -9.97 6.21
C GLN A 184 8.35 -9.19 7.46
N PHE A 185 9.34 -8.30 7.35
CA PHE A 185 9.66 -7.39 8.45
C PHE A 185 8.49 -6.44 8.72
N LEU A 186 7.88 -5.85 7.69
CA LEU A 186 6.73 -4.97 7.84
C LEU A 186 5.57 -5.62 8.62
N ALA A 187 5.36 -6.93 8.50
CA ALA A 187 4.33 -7.66 9.26
C ALA A 187 4.50 -7.59 10.78
N GLN A 188 5.71 -7.30 11.27
CA GLN A 188 6.00 -7.15 12.69
C GLN A 188 5.65 -5.74 13.21
N ALA A 189 5.61 -4.74 12.32
CA ALA A 189 5.45 -3.33 12.69
C ALA A 189 4.16 -3.04 13.50
N PRO A 190 2.96 -3.55 13.15
CA PRO A 190 1.76 -3.30 13.94
C PRO A 190 1.88 -3.78 15.40
N VAL A 191 2.54 -4.93 15.62
CA VAL A 191 2.76 -5.49 16.97
C VAL A 191 3.77 -4.64 17.74
N LEU A 192 4.87 -4.23 17.09
CA LEU A 192 5.90 -3.36 17.68
C LEU A 192 5.32 -2.00 18.07
N ILE A 193 4.50 -1.38 17.22
CA ILE A 193 3.81 -0.11 17.49
C ILE A 193 2.89 -0.26 18.72
N LYS A 194 2.08 -1.33 18.78
CA LYS A 194 1.20 -1.59 19.94
C LYS A 194 2.00 -1.80 21.24
N ARG A 195 3.14 -2.49 21.17
CA ARG A 195 4.06 -2.69 22.32
C ARG A 195 4.68 -1.36 22.75
N GLY A 196 5.17 -0.55 21.81
CA GLY A 196 5.78 0.75 22.09
C GLY A 196 4.81 1.73 22.72
N LYS A 197 3.60 1.88 22.16
CA LYS A 197 2.53 2.69 22.75
C LYS A 197 2.21 2.28 24.19
N ARG A 198 2.18 0.98 24.47
CA ARG A 198 1.93 0.44 25.82
C ARG A 198 3.06 0.80 26.78
N ALA A 199 4.29 0.47 26.41
CA ALA A 199 5.46 0.71 27.24
C ALA A 199 5.62 2.20 27.58
N ILE A 200 5.48 3.10 26.60
CA ILE A 200 5.54 4.56 26.80
C ILE A 200 4.44 5.02 27.76
N ARG A 201 3.19 4.58 27.55
CA ARG A 201 2.05 4.96 28.40
C ARG A 201 2.24 4.47 29.84
N ASP A 202 2.76 3.27 30.01
CA ASP A 202 2.90 2.61 31.30
C ASP A 202 4.22 3.00 32.01
N GLY A 203 5.07 3.81 31.37
CA GLY A 203 6.36 4.27 31.90
C GLY A 203 7.42 3.17 31.99
N GLU A 204 7.30 2.16 31.13
CA GLU A 204 8.23 1.02 31.06
C GLU A 204 9.52 1.40 30.32
N ASP A 205 10.59 0.65 30.60
CA ASP A 205 11.85 0.77 29.86
C ASP A 205 11.65 0.31 28.39
N VAL A 206 11.82 1.26 27.46
CA VAL A 206 11.68 1.03 26.02
C VAL A 206 12.97 0.60 25.34
N THR A 207 14.12 0.62 26.04
CA THR A 207 15.42 0.27 25.46
C THR A 207 15.44 -1.12 24.81
N PRO A 208 14.91 -2.20 25.43
CA PRO A 208 14.88 -3.52 24.79
C PRO A 208 14.06 -3.54 23.50
N LEU A 209 12.96 -2.77 23.44
CA LEU A 209 12.13 -2.66 22.25
C LEU A 209 12.83 -1.82 21.17
N ALA A 210 13.55 -0.76 21.55
CA ALA A 210 14.36 0.03 20.63
C ALA A 210 15.47 -0.83 19.98
N GLU A 211 16.14 -1.69 20.74
CA GLU A 211 17.13 -2.64 20.23
C GLU A 211 16.52 -3.66 19.24
N GLU A 212 15.34 -4.19 19.54
CA GLU A 212 14.59 -5.08 18.63
C GLU A 212 14.24 -4.37 17.31
N VAL A 213 13.70 -3.15 17.38
CA VAL A 213 13.37 -2.35 16.20
C VAL A 213 14.62 -1.97 15.41
N ARG A 214 15.72 -1.65 16.10
CA ARG A 214 17.01 -1.33 15.47
C ARG A 214 17.56 -2.50 14.66
N ALA A 215 17.49 -3.73 15.18
CA ALA A 215 17.90 -4.91 14.43
C ALA A 215 17.09 -5.08 13.14
N ILE A 216 15.77 -4.88 13.21
CA ILE A 216 14.89 -4.95 12.03
C ILE A 216 15.21 -3.82 11.03
N TYR A 217 15.46 -2.61 11.53
CA TYR A 217 15.80 -1.46 10.71
C TYR A 217 17.09 -1.66 9.91
N GLU A 218 18.15 -2.20 10.55
CA GLU A 218 19.41 -2.50 9.88
C GLU A 218 19.26 -3.59 8.80
N GLU A 219 18.45 -4.64 9.06
CA GLU A 219 18.12 -5.63 8.02
C GLU A 219 17.34 -5.00 6.85
N CYS A 220 16.39 -4.11 7.14
CA CYS A 220 15.66 -3.36 6.11
C CYS A 220 16.59 -2.49 5.26
N LYS A 221 17.64 -1.89 5.84
CA LYS A 221 18.66 -1.13 5.11
C LYS A 221 19.47 -2.01 4.16
N LEU A 222 19.88 -3.20 4.61
CA LEU A 222 20.61 -4.16 3.76
C LEU A 222 19.75 -4.57 2.56
N ILE A 223 18.50 -4.94 2.80
CA ILE A 223 17.55 -5.32 1.74
C ILE A 223 17.26 -4.14 0.79
N LEU A 224 17.10 -2.93 1.32
CA LEU A 224 16.94 -1.73 0.50
C LEU A 224 18.14 -1.51 -0.44
N GLY A 225 19.35 -1.75 0.05
CA GLY A 225 20.57 -1.74 -0.77
C GLY A 225 20.51 -2.73 -1.94
N GLU A 226 20.03 -3.95 -1.71
CA GLU A 226 19.85 -4.95 -2.77
C GLU A 226 18.77 -4.52 -3.79
N LEU A 227 17.63 -4.01 -3.33
CA LEU A 227 16.55 -3.51 -4.20
C LEU A 227 17.02 -2.35 -5.08
N LYS A 228 17.83 -1.44 -4.51
CA LYS A 228 18.48 -0.35 -5.25
C LYS A 228 19.43 -0.87 -6.31
N ALA A 229 20.29 -1.84 -5.95
CA ALA A 229 21.23 -2.47 -6.88
C ALA A 229 20.51 -3.14 -8.06
N ARG A 230 19.41 -3.87 -7.82
CA ARG A 230 18.58 -4.49 -8.88
C ARG A 230 17.97 -3.46 -9.83
N THR A 231 17.58 -2.31 -9.30
CA THR A 231 17.05 -1.21 -10.12
C THR A 231 18.13 -0.65 -11.05
N VAL A 232 19.33 -0.37 -10.52
CA VAL A 232 20.47 0.13 -11.30
C VAL A 232 20.94 -0.91 -12.33
N GLU A 233 21.01 -2.18 -11.96
CA GLU A 233 21.37 -3.27 -12.87
C GLU A 233 20.35 -3.40 -14.01
N ALA A 234 19.06 -3.26 -13.73
CA ALA A 234 18.03 -3.31 -14.75
C ALA A 234 18.06 -2.10 -15.68
N GLU A 235 18.32 -0.89 -15.17
CA GLU A 235 18.51 0.31 -15.97
C GLU A 235 19.71 0.15 -16.93
N THR A 236 20.83 -0.41 -16.45
CA THR A 236 22.06 -0.60 -17.23
C THR A 236 22.00 -1.79 -18.20
N SER A 237 21.58 -2.97 -17.73
CA SER A 237 21.62 -4.21 -18.52
C SER A 237 20.48 -4.31 -19.55
N LEU A 238 19.31 -3.73 -19.24
CA LEU A 238 18.17 -3.78 -20.14
C LEU A 238 18.15 -2.62 -21.13
N SER A 239 18.89 -1.54 -20.92
CA SER A 239 18.99 -0.43 -21.89
C SER A 239 19.76 -0.82 -23.15
N ALA A 240 20.70 -1.76 -23.05
CA ALA A 240 21.43 -2.31 -24.20
C ALA A 240 20.61 -3.30 -25.06
N ARG A 241 19.42 -3.71 -24.61
CA ARG A 241 18.57 -4.69 -25.31
C ARG A 241 17.38 -3.99 -25.98
N PRO A 242 16.85 -4.53 -27.09
CA PRO A 242 15.59 -4.05 -27.65
C PRO A 242 14.49 -4.03 -26.59
N GLU A 243 13.74 -2.92 -26.51
CA GLU A 243 12.66 -2.81 -25.53
C GLU A 243 11.53 -3.78 -25.88
N THR A 244 11.25 -4.72 -24.99
CA THR A 244 10.13 -5.63 -25.07
C THR A 244 9.13 -5.30 -23.96
N PHE A 245 7.91 -5.81 -24.08
CA PHE A 245 6.93 -5.69 -23.01
C PHE A 245 7.48 -6.20 -21.66
N MET A 246 8.16 -7.35 -21.67
CA MET A 246 8.71 -7.96 -20.45
C MET A 246 9.84 -7.13 -19.84
N THR A 247 10.76 -6.59 -20.66
CA THR A 247 11.84 -5.75 -20.14
C THR A 247 11.31 -4.44 -19.54
N ARG A 248 10.28 -3.84 -20.14
CA ARG A 248 9.61 -2.66 -19.58
C ARG A 248 8.92 -2.95 -18.24
N ILE A 249 8.17 -4.05 -18.16
CA ILE A 249 7.53 -4.52 -16.92
C ILE A 249 8.57 -4.76 -15.83
N LEU A 250 9.68 -5.42 -16.17
CA LEU A 250 10.73 -5.75 -15.20
C LEU A 250 11.42 -4.48 -14.66
N ARG A 251 11.75 -3.51 -15.51
CA ARG A 251 12.29 -2.20 -15.06
C ARG A 251 11.31 -1.49 -14.13
N ALA A 252 10.03 -1.42 -14.51
CA ALA A 252 9.00 -0.80 -13.70
C ALA A 252 8.79 -1.55 -12.37
N HIS A 253 9.01 -2.87 -12.35
CA HIS A 253 8.87 -3.72 -11.17
C HIS A 253 9.97 -3.43 -10.16
N TYR A 254 11.23 -3.44 -10.59
CA TYR A 254 12.35 -3.13 -9.69
C TYR A 254 12.31 -1.70 -9.18
N LEU A 255 11.91 -0.74 -10.01
CA LEU A 255 11.67 0.62 -9.55
C LEU A 255 10.55 0.62 -8.47
N ARG A 256 9.42 -0.05 -8.71
CA ARG A 256 8.34 -0.14 -7.74
C ARG A 256 8.77 -0.78 -6.42
N THR A 257 9.47 -1.92 -6.46
CA THR A 257 9.89 -2.62 -5.24
C THR A 257 10.95 -1.85 -4.48
N HIS A 258 11.86 -1.14 -5.16
CA HIS A 258 12.79 -0.21 -4.53
C HIS A 258 12.06 0.90 -3.76
N GLY A 259 11.07 1.57 -4.38
CA GLY A 259 10.32 2.62 -3.69
C GLY A 259 9.49 2.12 -2.50
N ILE A 260 8.87 0.94 -2.62
CA ILE A 260 8.20 0.27 -1.49
C ILE A 260 9.23 -0.06 -0.38
N GLY A 261 10.42 -0.50 -0.76
CA GLY A 261 11.53 -0.74 0.16
C GLY A 261 11.92 0.52 0.94
N ILE A 262 12.07 1.67 0.26
CA ILE A 262 12.34 2.96 0.90
C ILE A 262 11.25 3.27 1.93
N ALA A 263 9.98 3.10 1.57
CA ALA A 263 8.86 3.39 2.47
C ALA A 263 8.90 2.50 3.74
N ILE A 264 9.13 1.20 3.60
CA ILE A 264 9.21 0.27 4.73
C ILE A 264 10.38 0.61 5.65
N THR A 265 11.57 0.83 5.09
CA THR A 265 12.76 1.24 5.85
C THR A 265 12.51 2.56 6.59
N THR A 266 11.80 3.50 5.95
CA THR A 266 11.42 4.78 6.56
C THR A 266 10.43 4.62 7.73
N PHE A 267 9.47 3.71 7.63
CA PHE A 267 8.56 3.43 8.75
C PHE A 267 9.30 2.86 9.96
N PHE A 268 10.25 1.94 9.76
CA PHE A 268 11.07 1.43 10.86
C PHE A 268 12.01 2.50 11.44
N ASN A 269 12.59 3.36 10.61
CA ASN A 269 13.34 4.53 11.08
C ASN A 269 12.48 5.43 11.98
N CYS A 270 11.23 5.70 11.58
CA CYS A 270 10.27 6.49 12.37
C CYS A 270 9.94 5.82 13.72
N ILE A 271 9.67 4.52 13.73
CA ILE A 271 9.39 3.77 14.97
C ILE A 271 10.62 3.80 15.89
N LEU A 272 11.83 3.66 15.33
CA LEU A 272 13.08 3.70 16.08
C LEU A 272 13.30 5.09 16.72
N GLN A 273 13.11 6.18 15.97
CA GLN A 273 13.23 7.54 16.51
C GLN A 273 12.23 7.82 17.64
N ALA A 274 11.02 7.24 17.56
CA ALA A 274 10.02 7.38 18.61
C ALA A 274 10.39 6.64 19.90
N LEU A 275 11.13 5.52 19.79
CA LEU A 275 11.59 4.72 20.93
C LEU A 275 12.92 5.21 21.50
N ASP A 276 13.78 5.77 20.66
CA ASP A 276 15.10 6.27 21.01
C ASP A 276 15.39 7.63 20.33
N PRO A 277 14.80 8.74 20.84
CA PRO A 277 14.97 10.06 20.25
C PRO A 277 16.42 10.58 20.28
N GLY A 278 17.29 9.97 21.10
CA GLY A 278 18.70 10.32 21.21
C GLY A 278 19.59 9.67 20.15
N ASP A 279 19.05 8.77 19.32
CA ASP A 279 19.80 8.07 18.28
C ASP A 279 20.11 8.99 17.09
N TYR A 280 21.26 9.67 17.17
CA TYR A 280 21.74 10.57 16.12
C TYR A 280 21.91 9.88 14.75
N ILE A 281 22.22 8.57 14.72
CA ILE A 281 22.38 7.83 13.47
C ILE A 281 21.02 7.71 12.78
N SER A 282 19.99 7.35 13.53
CA SER A 282 18.62 7.27 13.02
C SER A 282 18.11 8.61 12.48
N LEU A 283 18.43 9.71 13.17
CA LEU A 283 18.10 11.07 12.71
C LEU A 283 18.82 11.42 11.41
N LEU A 284 20.12 11.12 11.29
CA LEU A 284 20.88 11.38 10.08
C LEU A 284 20.36 10.56 8.89
N ASP A 285 20.03 9.29 9.12
CA ASP A 285 19.48 8.41 8.10
C ASP A 285 18.14 8.95 7.55
N SER A 286 17.33 9.63 8.38
CA SER A 286 16.04 10.18 7.95
C SER A 286 16.16 11.17 6.79
N SER A 287 17.17 12.04 6.79
CA SER A 287 17.40 13.00 5.70
C SER A 287 17.73 12.29 4.40
N TRP A 288 18.63 11.29 4.45
CA TRP A 288 18.98 10.48 3.28
C TRP A 288 17.76 9.71 2.73
N LEU A 289 16.94 9.10 3.58
CA LEU A 289 15.72 8.38 3.17
C LEU A 289 14.72 9.30 2.46
N VAL A 290 14.57 10.53 2.94
CA VAL A 290 13.69 11.55 2.37
C VAL A 290 14.22 12.02 1.01
N GLU A 291 15.51 12.28 0.90
CA GLU A 291 16.16 12.63 -0.37
C GLU A 291 16.02 11.51 -1.42
N ASP A 292 16.28 10.25 -1.03
CA ASP A 292 16.15 9.10 -1.92
C ASP A 292 14.68 8.91 -2.35
N THR A 293 13.72 9.18 -1.46
CA THR A 293 12.28 9.20 -1.80
C THR A 293 11.96 10.26 -2.86
N LEU A 294 12.47 11.48 -2.73
CA LEU A 294 12.22 12.56 -3.68
C LEU A 294 12.83 12.25 -5.06
N ILE A 295 14.05 11.69 -5.10
CA ILE A 295 14.68 11.21 -6.34
C ILE A 295 13.85 10.08 -6.95
N HIS A 296 13.40 9.13 -6.13
CA HIS A 296 12.58 8.01 -6.56
C HIS A 296 11.24 8.45 -7.16
N ALA A 297 10.60 9.44 -6.54
CA ALA A 297 9.38 10.05 -7.05
C ALA A 297 9.62 10.66 -8.44
N GLN A 298 10.69 11.45 -8.61
CA GLN A 298 11.02 12.03 -9.92
C GLN A 298 11.23 10.97 -11.01
N LYS A 299 11.96 9.89 -10.71
CA LYS A 299 12.15 8.76 -11.64
C LYS A 299 10.84 8.06 -11.99
N SER A 300 9.92 7.99 -11.04
CA SER A 300 8.64 7.29 -11.19
C SER A 300 7.60 8.06 -12.02
N ASN A 301 7.84 9.34 -12.33
CA ASN A 301 6.92 10.18 -13.11
C ASN A 301 6.50 9.55 -14.46
N MET A 302 7.38 8.78 -15.10
CA MET A 302 7.08 8.11 -16.37
C MET A 302 5.93 7.08 -16.28
N HIS A 303 5.60 6.61 -15.07
CA HIS A 303 4.55 5.61 -14.83
C HIS A 303 3.25 6.22 -14.27
N ARG A 304 3.16 7.56 -14.14
CA ARG A 304 1.95 8.25 -13.66
C ARG A 304 0.79 8.15 -14.66
N PRO A 305 -0.46 8.02 -14.22
CA PRO A 305 -0.88 8.13 -12.81
C PRO A 305 -0.84 6.80 -12.05
N VAL A 306 -1.56 5.78 -12.50
CA VAL A 306 -1.83 4.57 -11.69
C VAL A 306 -0.56 3.75 -11.46
N GLY A 307 0.30 3.62 -12.49
CA GLY A 307 1.53 2.85 -12.41
C GLY A 307 2.54 3.38 -11.39
N ALA A 308 2.44 4.66 -11.00
CA ALA A 308 3.26 5.31 -9.98
C ALA A 308 2.47 5.64 -8.71
N GLY A 309 1.23 5.16 -8.55
CA GLY A 309 0.37 5.50 -7.40
C GLY A 309 0.97 5.08 -6.05
N TYR A 310 1.83 4.06 -6.01
CA TYR A 310 2.54 3.65 -4.80
C TYR A 310 3.51 4.72 -4.27
N VAL A 311 3.92 5.70 -5.09
CA VAL A 311 4.81 6.79 -4.66
C VAL A 311 4.14 7.69 -3.61
N LEU A 312 2.80 7.78 -3.61
CA LEU A 312 2.05 8.48 -2.57
C LEU A 312 2.36 7.90 -1.17
N LEU A 313 2.50 6.58 -1.06
CA LEU A 313 2.89 5.91 0.17
C LEU A 313 4.34 6.28 0.56
N CYS A 314 5.27 6.24 -0.39
CA CYS A 314 6.67 6.61 -0.16
C CYS A 314 6.79 8.05 0.36
N LEU A 315 6.13 8.98 -0.33
CA LEU A 315 6.11 10.40 0.05
C LEU A 315 5.43 10.63 1.40
N SER A 316 4.39 9.86 1.73
CA SER A 316 3.77 9.91 3.05
C SER A 316 4.77 9.51 4.15
N ALA A 317 5.50 8.41 3.96
CA ALA A 317 6.54 7.97 4.89
C ALA A 317 7.64 9.03 5.06
N ALA A 318 8.12 9.62 3.96
CA ALA A 318 9.10 10.70 3.99
C ALA A 318 8.61 11.95 4.74
N TRP A 319 7.34 12.32 4.55
CA TRP A 319 6.75 13.47 5.24
C TRP A 319 6.67 13.25 6.77
N ILE A 320 6.36 12.02 7.17
CA ILE A 320 6.22 11.61 8.57
C ILE A 320 7.56 11.65 9.30
N VAL A 321 8.64 11.17 8.65
CA VAL A 321 9.95 11.00 9.29
C VAL A 321 10.77 12.29 9.34
N THR A 322 10.58 13.20 8.38
CA THR A 322 11.45 14.38 8.26
C THR A 322 11.15 15.42 9.33
N ALA A 323 12.17 15.95 9.99
CA ALA A 323 12.08 17.14 10.84
C ALA A 323 12.54 18.42 10.12
N ASP A 324 13.24 18.27 8.99
CA ASP A 324 13.79 19.37 8.21
C ASP A 324 12.66 20.14 7.48
N PRO A 325 12.48 21.45 7.74
CA PRO A 325 11.43 22.25 7.10
C PRO A 325 11.55 22.34 5.58
N GLN A 326 12.77 22.37 5.04
CA GLN A 326 13.02 22.45 3.61
C GLN A 326 12.66 21.13 2.93
N LEU A 327 13.15 20.00 3.47
CA LEU A 327 12.79 18.68 2.96
C LEU A 327 11.28 18.43 3.08
N ARG A 328 10.66 18.81 4.21
CA ARG A 328 9.20 18.73 4.40
C ARG A 328 8.45 19.48 3.29
N SER A 329 8.84 20.72 2.99
CA SER A 329 8.21 21.51 1.93
C SER A 329 8.35 20.85 0.55
N MET A 330 9.51 20.26 0.24
CA MET A 330 9.73 19.53 -1.01
C MET A 330 8.84 18.28 -1.12
N VAL A 331 8.71 17.53 -0.03
CA VAL A 331 7.82 16.35 0.03
C VAL A 331 6.36 16.75 -0.10
N GLU A 332 5.93 17.83 0.53
CA GLU A 332 4.55 18.36 0.40
C GLU A 332 4.23 18.77 -1.04
N ALA A 333 5.15 19.45 -1.71
CA ALA A 333 4.98 19.81 -3.12
C ALA A 333 4.84 18.55 -4.00
N ALA A 334 5.69 17.55 -3.80
CA ALA A 334 5.61 16.28 -4.52
C ALA A 334 4.31 15.51 -4.21
N LEU A 335 3.88 15.48 -2.94
CA LEU A 335 2.60 14.89 -2.53
C LEU A 335 1.43 15.55 -3.24
N PHE A 336 1.39 16.88 -3.26
CA PHE A 336 0.30 17.62 -3.90
C PHE A 336 0.25 17.33 -5.42
N ASP A 337 1.41 17.33 -6.08
CA ASP A 337 1.53 16.99 -7.50
C ASP A 337 1.04 15.56 -7.79
N TYR A 338 1.51 14.57 -7.03
CA TYR A 338 1.07 13.18 -7.19
C TYR A 338 -0.41 12.96 -6.84
N HIS A 339 -0.95 13.65 -5.83
CA HIS A 339 -2.39 13.57 -5.54
C HIS A 339 -3.23 14.18 -6.67
N GLY A 340 -2.69 15.16 -7.41
CA GLY A 340 -3.33 15.77 -8.56
C GLY A 340 -3.54 14.82 -9.75
N ASP A 341 -2.84 13.68 -9.79
CA ASP A 341 -3.12 12.59 -10.73
C ASP A 341 -4.48 11.94 -10.48
N PHE A 342 -4.93 12.02 -9.23
CA PHE A 342 -6.21 11.52 -8.76
C PHE A 342 -7.14 12.72 -8.54
N VAL A 343 -8.43 12.46 -8.36
CA VAL A 343 -9.47 13.50 -8.27
C VAL A 343 -9.05 14.65 -7.35
N ALA A 344 -9.36 15.89 -7.75
CA ALA A 344 -8.93 17.12 -7.07
C ALA A 344 -9.11 17.05 -5.54
N HIS A 345 -8.02 16.74 -4.84
CA HIS A 345 -8.00 16.63 -3.39
C HIS A 345 -7.81 18.01 -2.76
N ASN A 346 -8.56 18.27 -1.69
CA ASN A 346 -8.32 19.43 -0.84
C ASN A 346 -7.05 19.19 -0.02
N GLY A 347 -6.02 20.03 -0.19
CA GLY A 347 -4.74 19.92 0.53
C GLY A 347 -4.88 19.83 2.06
N ALA A 348 -5.88 20.53 2.64
CA ALA A 348 -6.16 20.47 4.08
C ALA A 348 -6.68 19.10 4.58
N LYS A 349 -7.17 18.23 3.68
CA LYS A 349 -7.53 16.85 4.02
C LYS A 349 -6.27 15.98 4.10
N ILE A 350 -5.34 16.15 3.16
CA ILE A 350 -4.08 15.39 3.10
C ILE A 350 -3.24 15.63 4.36
N SER A 351 -3.01 16.89 4.74
CA SER A 351 -2.20 17.21 5.93
C SER A 351 -2.79 16.61 7.21
N ARG A 352 -4.11 16.66 7.40
CA ARG A 352 -4.77 16.07 8.58
C ARG A 352 -4.65 14.54 8.62
N GLU A 353 -4.72 13.88 7.47
CA GLU A 353 -4.53 12.42 7.40
C GLU A 353 -3.08 12.05 7.72
N LEU A 354 -2.10 12.80 7.19
CA LEU A 354 -0.69 12.57 7.46
C LEU A 354 -0.34 12.80 8.93
N GLU A 355 -0.88 13.83 9.58
CA GLU A 355 -0.67 14.05 11.03
C GLU A 355 -1.22 12.88 11.85
N ARG A 356 -2.41 12.37 11.52
CA ARG A 356 -2.97 11.19 12.21
C ARG A 356 -2.08 9.95 12.05
N VAL A 357 -1.53 9.74 10.85
CA VAL A 357 -0.60 8.62 10.60
C VAL A 357 0.71 8.83 11.37
N LYS A 358 1.23 10.06 11.40
CA LYS A 358 2.40 10.45 12.16
C LYS A 358 2.21 10.16 13.65
N GLU A 359 1.15 10.66 14.28
CA GLU A 359 0.83 10.38 15.69
C GLU A 359 0.89 8.87 16.01
N ASN A 360 0.40 8.03 15.09
CA ASN A 360 0.40 6.59 15.29
C ASN A 360 1.80 5.96 15.25
N LEU A 361 2.61 6.34 14.26
CA LEU A 361 3.96 5.83 14.05
C LEU A 361 4.96 6.37 15.08
N TRP A 362 4.72 7.59 15.55
CA TRP A 362 5.44 8.20 16.67
C TRP A 362 4.93 7.72 18.04
N LEU A 363 4.13 6.65 18.07
CA LEU A 363 3.69 5.97 19.30
C LEU A 363 2.88 6.88 20.24
N GLY A 364 2.21 7.90 19.71
CA GLY A 364 1.50 8.92 20.48
C GLY A 364 2.40 9.98 21.12
N SER A 365 3.73 9.91 20.92
CA SER A 365 4.64 11.00 21.26
C SER A 365 4.56 12.06 20.15
N ILE A 366 4.13 13.27 20.50
CA ILE A 366 4.29 14.41 19.59
C ILE A 366 5.76 14.79 19.75
N ALA A 367 6.56 14.65 18.69
CA ALA A 367 7.86 15.28 18.62
C ALA A 367 7.66 16.76 18.96
N THR A 368 8.11 17.18 20.14
CA THR A 368 7.95 18.54 20.62
C THR A 368 8.72 19.47 19.68
N SER A 369 8.01 20.07 18.72
CA SER A 369 8.55 21.09 17.82
C SER A 369 8.63 22.47 18.49
N ASP A 370 8.70 22.53 19.82
CA ASP A 370 8.65 23.76 20.62
C ASP A 370 9.86 23.86 21.58
N GLU A 371 11.08 23.63 21.09
CA GLU A 371 12.30 24.13 21.76
C GLU A 371 13.34 24.57 20.73
N CYS A 372 13.01 25.56 19.91
CA CYS A 372 14.03 26.35 19.20
C CYS A 372 13.53 27.79 19.05
N SER A 373 13.45 28.48 20.18
CA SER A 373 13.37 29.93 20.24
C SER A 373 14.48 30.42 21.18
N PHE A 374 15.66 30.69 20.60
CA PHE A 374 16.59 31.72 21.03
C PHE A 374 17.33 32.28 19.83
#